data_AF-A0A0W0SRI1-F1
#
_entry.id   AF-A0A0W0SRI1-F1
#
_cell.length_a   1.000
_cell.length_b   1.000
_cell.length_c   1.000
_cell.angle_alpha   90.00
_cell.angle_beta   90.00
_cell.angle_gamma   90.00
#
_symmetry.space_group_name_H-M   'P 1'
#
loop_
_entity.id
_entity.type
_entity.pdbx_description
1 polymer ?
#
loop_
_entity_poly.entity_id
_entity_poly.type
_entity_poly.pdbx_seq_one_letter_code
_entity_poly.pdbx_strand_id
1 'polypeptide(L)'
;MWYYELLYALIFKVEEQKRYAAHSFLVKIISQLDYIFEASRFEPVHPQIYLGLVDKMYNQYKHAENGSITVGQFTRELFALAIILSKAADDEKIHLCDFENIVKDPNNLRILGFSKTTAVQDMNNLEITQLIKMNYNVNPDLDHVLEILNQQESVNLHLGLITYFESLASKSDLFDDFLNNVYAQRRAKLEPPIPTFSDENKKRKRPVTPNNASLQVKRIKEEQAEIVEEAQLCFRPITKSFKKRSRFQNMRIHSQPCELITSDGCLSTGQLIQLSPFAFFGSSLHGQTQFQLSDNSCGKKPMSF
;
A
#
# COMPACT_ATOMS: atom_id res chain seq x y z
N MET A 1 7.01 9.79 -4.71
CA MET A 1 6.20 9.29 -3.56
C MET A 1 6.81 7.97 -3.14
N TRP A 2 7.06 7.77 -1.85
CA TRP A 2 7.87 6.65 -1.35
C TRP A 2 7.40 5.27 -1.84
N TYR A 3 6.09 5.03 -1.84
CA TYR A 3 5.49 3.76 -2.27
C TYR A 3 5.67 3.50 -3.77
N TYR A 4 5.62 4.55 -4.59
CA TYR A 4 5.83 4.43 -6.03
C TYR A 4 7.25 3.96 -6.33
N GLU A 5 8.26 4.53 -5.66
CA GLU A 5 9.66 4.15 -5.85
C GLU A 5 9.90 2.68 -5.47
N LEU A 6 9.34 2.23 -4.35
CA LEU A 6 9.41 0.83 -3.92
C LEU A 6 8.73 -0.09 -4.94
N LEU A 7 7.49 0.20 -5.37
CA LEU A 7 6.78 -0.62 -6.34
C LEU A 7 7.44 -0.58 -7.74
N TYR A 8 8.03 0.56 -8.11
CA TYR A 8 8.76 0.72 -9.37
C TYR A 8 9.99 -0.18 -9.43
N ALA A 9 10.70 -0.38 -8.31
CA ALA A 9 11.83 -1.31 -8.26
C ALA A 9 11.44 -2.76 -8.62
N LEU A 10 10.20 -3.18 -8.33
CA LEU A 10 9.70 -4.50 -8.72
C LEU A 10 9.46 -4.65 -10.23
N ILE A 11 9.38 -3.55 -10.99
CA ILE A 11 9.19 -3.62 -12.44
C ILE A 11 10.39 -4.28 -13.13
N PHE A 12 11.60 -4.24 -12.55
CA PHE A 12 12.75 -4.97 -13.09
C PHE A 12 12.55 -6.48 -13.12
N LYS A 13 11.63 -7.00 -12.30
CA LYS A 13 11.22 -8.41 -12.30
C LYS A 13 10.34 -8.78 -13.49
N VAL A 14 9.71 -7.79 -14.13
CA VAL A 14 8.94 -7.98 -15.36
C VAL A 14 9.86 -8.11 -16.57
N GLU A 15 9.47 -8.95 -17.54
CA GLU A 15 10.07 -9.07 -18.87
C GLU A 15 10.49 -7.71 -19.43
N GLU A 16 11.75 -7.57 -19.85
CA GLU A 16 12.35 -6.29 -20.23
C GLU A 16 11.53 -5.51 -21.27
N GLN A 17 11.07 -6.22 -22.31
CA GLN A 17 10.28 -5.65 -23.41
C GLN A 17 8.89 -5.14 -22.97
N LYS A 18 8.42 -5.53 -21.78
CA LYS A 18 7.10 -5.19 -21.23
C LYS A 18 7.16 -4.28 -20.01
N ARG A 19 8.35 -3.90 -19.53
CA ARG A 19 8.52 -3.01 -18.35
C ARG A 19 7.81 -1.67 -18.51
N TYR A 20 7.82 -1.07 -19.70
CA TYR A 20 7.09 0.17 -19.95
C TYR A 20 5.57 0.00 -19.76
N ALA A 21 5.00 -1.13 -20.17
CA ALA A 21 3.58 -1.41 -19.99
C ALA A 21 3.24 -1.63 -18.50
N ALA A 22 4.09 -2.36 -17.77
CA ALA A 22 3.94 -2.53 -16.32
C ALA A 22 4.04 -1.20 -15.57
N HIS A 23 4.99 -0.33 -15.95
CA HIS A 23 5.15 1.00 -15.39
C HIS A 23 3.93 1.89 -15.65
N SER A 24 3.47 1.95 -16.91
CA SER A 24 2.27 2.70 -17.27
C SER A 24 1.04 2.22 -16.47
N PHE A 25 0.91 0.90 -16.27
CA PHE A 25 -0.16 0.34 -15.47
C PHE A 25 -0.04 0.71 -13.98
N LEU A 26 1.16 0.63 -13.39
CA LEU A 26 1.41 1.06 -12.00
C LEU A 26 0.99 2.52 -11.77
N VAL A 27 1.38 3.43 -12.67
CA VAL A 27 0.99 4.84 -12.59
C VAL A 27 -0.53 4.98 -12.63
N LYS A 28 -1.22 4.28 -13.55
CA LYS A 28 -2.68 4.30 -13.62
C LYS A 28 -3.36 3.79 -12.36
N ILE A 29 -2.85 2.72 -11.75
CA ILE A 29 -3.40 2.20 -10.48
C ILE A 29 -3.28 3.22 -9.37
N ILE A 30 -2.10 3.82 -9.19
CA ILE A 30 -1.89 4.84 -8.16
C ILE A 30 -2.83 6.03 -8.39
N SER A 31 -2.90 6.55 -9.62
CA SER A 31 -3.81 7.65 -9.95
C SER A 31 -5.28 7.29 -9.76
N GLN A 32 -5.67 6.04 -10.00
CA GLN A 32 -7.04 5.57 -9.76
C GLN A 32 -7.35 5.52 -8.27
N LEU A 33 -6.40 5.07 -7.43
CA LEU A 33 -6.56 5.10 -5.97
C LEU A 33 -6.68 6.53 -5.47
N ASP A 34 -5.79 7.43 -5.90
CA ASP A 34 -5.87 8.84 -5.54
C ASP A 34 -7.23 9.43 -5.96
N TYR A 35 -7.72 9.13 -7.17
CA TYR A 35 -9.04 9.57 -7.64
C TYR A 35 -10.19 9.04 -6.78
N ILE A 36 -10.21 7.74 -6.46
CA ILE A 36 -11.28 7.11 -5.67
C ILE A 36 -11.36 7.77 -4.28
N PHE A 37 -10.22 7.97 -3.62
CA PHE A 37 -10.18 8.53 -2.27
C PHE A 37 -10.37 10.06 -2.26
N GLU A 38 -9.78 10.81 -3.19
CA GLU A 38 -10.02 12.26 -3.32
C GLU A 38 -11.47 12.59 -3.69
N ALA A 39 -12.09 11.81 -4.59
CA ALA A 39 -13.48 12.03 -5.00
C ALA A 39 -14.45 11.73 -3.87
N SER A 40 -14.10 10.79 -2.98
CA SER A 40 -14.97 10.39 -1.88
C SER A 40 -14.88 11.33 -0.68
N ARG A 41 -13.70 11.88 -0.32
CA ARG A 41 -13.50 12.72 0.88
C ARG A 41 -12.26 13.62 0.76
N PHE A 42 -12.23 14.70 1.56
CA PHE A 42 -11.07 15.59 1.75
C PHE A 42 -9.84 14.93 2.42
N GLU A 43 -9.80 13.60 2.48
CA GLU A 43 -8.77 12.84 3.18
C GLU A 43 -7.87 12.11 2.18
N PRO A 44 -6.55 12.05 2.41
CA PRO A 44 -5.66 11.29 1.55
C PRO A 44 -6.00 9.79 1.61
N VAL A 45 -5.52 9.03 0.61
CA VAL A 45 -5.63 7.56 0.56
C VAL A 45 -5.21 6.96 1.91
N HIS A 46 -5.93 5.94 2.39
CA HIS A 46 -5.62 5.32 3.66
C HIS A 46 -4.22 4.65 3.60
N PRO A 47 -3.30 4.93 4.55
CA PRO A 47 -1.92 4.45 4.47
C PRO A 47 -1.79 2.92 4.40
N GLN A 48 -2.74 2.18 4.99
CA GLN A 48 -2.77 0.71 4.91
C GLN A 48 -2.84 0.21 3.46
N ILE A 49 -3.42 0.98 2.54
CA ILE A 49 -3.50 0.60 1.12
C ILE A 49 -2.09 0.58 0.52
N TYR A 50 -1.34 1.66 0.66
CA TYR A 50 0.02 1.72 0.09
C TYR A 50 1.00 0.80 0.81
N LEU A 51 0.92 0.69 2.14
CA LEU A 51 1.71 -0.28 2.90
C LEU A 51 1.38 -1.72 2.48
N GLY A 52 0.09 -2.05 2.34
CA GLY A 52 -0.36 -3.36 1.89
C GLY A 52 0.10 -3.69 0.48
N LEU A 53 0.03 -2.71 -0.45
CA LEU A 53 0.53 -2.91 -1.81
C LEU A 53 2.03 -3.21 -1.81
N VAL A 54 2.82 -2.44 -1.06
CA VAL A 54 4.27 -2.66 -0.95
C VAL A 54 4.56 -4.03 -0.33
N ASP A 55 4.00 -4.32 0.85
CA ASP A 55 4.18 -5.59 1.56
C ASP A 55 3.87 -6.80 0.66
N LYS A 56 2.63 -6.88 0.14
CA LYS A 56 2.16 -8.05 -0.60
C LYS A 56 2.89 -8.22 -1.94
N MET A 57 3.19 -7.13 -2.66
CA MET A 57 3.92 -7.22 -3.93
C MET A 57 5.39 -7.62 -3.72
N TYR A 58 6.05 -7.11 -2.68
CA TYR A 58 7.42 -7.53 -2.37
C TYR A 58 7.46 -8.97 -1.88
N ASN A 59 6.52 -9.40 -1.04
CA ASN A 59 6.48 -10.78 -0.58
C ASN A 59 6.38 -11.77 -1.75
N GLN A 60 5.62 -11.40 -2.77
CA GLN A 60 5.45 -12.19 -3.98
C GLN A 60 6.69 -12.18 -4.89
N TYR A 61 7.36 -11.02 -5.07
CA TYR A 61 8.29 -10.83 -6.18
C TYR A 61 9.72 -10.46 -5.80
N LYS A 62 10.04 -10.24 -4.51
CA LYS A 62 11.40 -9.85 -4.08
C LYS A 62 12.47 -10.86 -4.54
N HIS A 63 12.13 -12.14 -4.46
CA HIS A 63 13.01 -13.26 -4.81
C HIS A 63 12.89 -13.72 -6.27
N ALA A 64 11.98 -13.13 -7.06
CA ALA A 64 11.88 -13.46 -8.47
C ALA A 64 13.14 -12.99 -9.22
N GLU A 65 13.54 -13.73 -10.26
CA GLU A 65 14.65 -13.30 -11.12
C GLU A 65 14.23 -12.09 -11.97
N ASN A 66 15.19 -11.24 -12.34
CA ASN A 66 14.89 -10.09 -13.19
C ASN A 66 14.43 -10.57 -14.57
N GLY A 67 13.30 -10.04 -15.05
CA GLY A 67 12.72 -10.45 -16.34
C GLY A 67 11.92 -11.76 -16.32
N SER A 68 11.75 -12.41 -15.16
CA SER A 68 11.06 -13.71 -15.05
C SER A 68 9.53 -13.62 -14.97
N ILE A 69 8.99 -12.44 -14.64
CA ILE A 69 7.55 -12.25 -14.46
C ILE A 69 6.93 -11.70 -15.74
N THR A 70 5.82 -12.29 -16.16
CA THR A 70 5.04 -11.74 -17.28
C THR A 70 4.33 -10.45 -16.86
N VAL A 71 4.14 -9.51 -17.79
CA VAL A 71 3.39 -8.27 -17.48
C VAL A 71 1.99 -8.56 -16.93
N GLY A 72 1.29 -9.57 -17.48
CA GLY A 72 -0.04 -9.95 -17.04
C GLY A 72 -0.09 -10.43 -15.60
N GLN A 73 0.89 -11.21 -15.14
CA GLN A 73 1.00 -11.64 -13.74
C GLN A 73 1.15 -10.42 -12.81
N PHE A 74 2.14 -9.57 -13.09
CA PHE A 74 2.41 -8.38 -12.27
C PHE A 74 1.18 -7.46 -12.19
N THR A 75 0.57 -7.14 -13.33
CA THR A 75 -0.57 -6.21 -13.37
C THR A 75 -1.84 -6.79 -12.76
N ARG A 76 -2.11 -8.09 -12.95
CA ARG A 76 -3.30 -8.73 -12.37
C ARG A 76 -3.22 -8.74 -10.85
N GLU A 77 -2.06 -9.09 -10.30
CA GLU A 77 -1.89 -9.12 -8.85
C GLU A 77 -1.90 -7.72 -8.25
N LEU A 78 -1.22 -6.75 -8.86
CA LEU A 78 -1.28 -5.36 -8.42
C LEU A 78 -2.72 -4.83 -8.42
N PHE A 79 -3.48 -5.11 -9.48
CA PHE A 79 -4.86 -4.67 -9.60
C PHE A 79 -5.79 -5.34 -8.58
N ALA A 80 -5.64 -6.66 -8.39
CA ALA A 80 -6.42 -7.41 -7.40
C ALA A 80 -6.16 -6.88 -5.98
N LEU A 81 -4.90 -6.64 -5.62
CA LEU A 81 -4.52 -6.09 -4.33
C LEU A 81 -5.06 -4.68 -4.14
N ALA A 82 -5.02 -3.83 -5.17
CA ALA A 82 -5.58 -2.48 -5.10
C ALA A 82 -7.09 -2.51 -4.78
N ILE A 83 -7.86 -3.41 -5.40
CA ILE A 83 -9.28 -3.60 -5.09
C ILE A 83 -9.48 -4.05 -3.65
N ILE A 84 -8.81 -5.14 -3.24
CA ILE A 84 -8.96 -5.75 -1.92
C ILE A 84 -8.61 -4.77 -0.81
N LEU A 85 -7.46 -4.12 -0.92
CA LEU A 85 -6.97 -3.20 0.11
C LEU A 85 -7.84 -1.94 0.19
N SER A 86 -8.39 -1.46 -0.93
CA SER A 86 -9.30 -0.31 -0.92
C SER A 86 -10.61 -0.64 -0.23
N LYS A 87 -11.20 -1.81 -0.51
CA LYS A 87 -12.40 -2.27 0.18
C LYS A 87 -12.15 -2.51 1.67
N ALA A 88 -11.04 -3.14 2.03
CA ALA A 88 -10.72 -3.36 3.44
C ALA A 88 -10.51 -2.05 4.23
N ALA A 89 -10.09 -0.98 3.56
CA ALA A 89 -9.95 0.35 4.19
C ALA A 89 -11.30 1.07 4.40
N ASP A 90 -12.30 0.85 3.52
CA ASP A 90 -13.64 1.46 3.61
C ASP A 90 -14.69 0.60 2.87
N ASP A 91 -15.11 -0.51 3.50
CA ASP A 91 -15.92 -1.56 2.88
C ASP A 91 -17.32 -1.08 2.44
N GLU A 92 -17.83 -0.03 3.09
CA GLU A 92 -19.15 0.53 2.78
C GLU A 92 -19.17 1.41 1.52
N LYS A 93 -18.01 1.87 1.04
CA LYS A 93 -17.95 2.89 -0.02
C LYS A 93 -17.25 2.47 -1.29
N ILE A 94 -16.35 1.50 -1.20
CA ILE A 94 -15.56 1.08 -2.36
C ILE A 94 -16.21 -0.13 -3.02
N HIS A 95 -16.54 0.03 -4.29
CA HIS A 95 -17.16 -0.99 -5.12
C HIS A 95 -16.28 -1.30 -6.35
N LEU A 96 -16.54 -2.43 -7.00
CA LEU A 96 -15.81 -2.82 -8.22
C LEU A 96 -15.99 -1.82 -9.36
N CYS A 97 -17.13 -1.13 -9.42
CA CYS A 97 -17.39 -0.10 -10.42
C CYS A 97 -16.47 1.11 -10.28
N ASP A 98 -15.91 1.37 -9.10
CA ASP A 98 -14.99 2.49 -8.91
C ASP A 98 -13.66 2.27 -9.64
N PHE A 99 -13.35 1.04 -10.04
CA PHE A 99 -12.18 0.69 -10.84
C PHE A 99 -12.49 0.61 -12.34
N GLU A 100 -13.69 1.02 -12.78
CA GLU A 100 -14.12 0.88 -14.17
C GLU A 100 -13.19 1.61 -15.15
N ASN A 101 -12.57 2.72 -14.74
CA ASN A 101 -11.68 3.50 -15.61
C ASN A 101 -10.44 2.71 -16.03
N ILE A 102 -9.96 1.79 -15.18
CA ILE A 102 -8.84 0.90 -15.52
C ILE A 102 -9.27 -0.09 -16.59
N VAL A 103 -10.46 -0.69 -16.47
CA VAL A 103 -10.97 -1.72 -17.39
C VAL A 103 -11.71 -1.14 -18.61
N LYS A 104 -11.97 0.17 -18.67
CA LYS A 104 -12.47 0.84 -19.88
C LYS A 104 -11.38 0.99 -20.95
N ASP A 105 -10.10 1.02 -20.55
CA ASP A 105 -8.98 1.07 -21.48
C ASP A 105 -8.73 -0.31 -22.14
N PRO A 106 -8.85 -0.44 -23.47
CA PRO A 106 -8.63 -1.71 -24.17
C PRO A 106 -7.25 -2.33 -23.95
N ASN A 107 -6.21 -1.50 -23.76
CA ASN A 107 -4.86 -2.00 -23.51
C ASN A 107 -4.75 -2.65 -22.13
N ASN A 108 -5.36 -2.03 -21.12
CA ASN A 108 -5.39 -2.56 -19.77
C ASN A 108 -6.22 -3.85 -19.71
N LEU A 109 -7.39 -3.90 -20.36
CA LEU A 109 -8.19 -5.14 -20.48
C LEU A 109 -7.37 -6.29 -21.04
N ARG A 110 -6.66 -6.04 -22.15
CA ARG A 110 -5.81 -7.05 -22.79
C ARG A 110 -4.69 -7.53 -21.88
N ILE A 111 -4.03 -6.62 -21.17
CA ILE A 111 -2.93 -6.96 -20.24
C ILE A 111 -3.45 -7.73 -19.03
N LEU A 112 -4.62 -7.36 -18.51
CA LEU A 112 -5.31 -8.07 -17.42
C LEU A 112 -5.85 -9.44 -17.87
N GLY A 113 -5.94 -9.69 -19.18
CA GLY A 113 -6.51 -10.91 -19.74
C GLY A 113 -8.03 -10.98 -19.57
N PHE A 114 -8.71 -9.83 -19.50
CA PHE A 114 -10.16 -9.75 -19.34
C PHE A 114 -10.85 -9.68 -20.69
N SER A 115 -12.07 -10.21 -20.76
CA SER A 115 -12.95 -9.98 -21.91
C SER A 115 -13.78 -8.71 -21.69
N LYS A 116 -14.00 -7.95 -22.77
CA LYS A 116 -14.80 -6.72 -22.74
C LYS A 116 -16.23 -6.96 -22.23
N THR A 117 -16.81 -8.12 -22.53
CA THR A 117 -18.19 -8.45 -22.17
C THR A 117 -18.34 -8.98 -20.74
N THR A 118 -17.26 -9.47 -20.13
CA THR A 118 -17.27 -10.10 -18.81
C THR A 118 -16.35 -9.40 -17.80
N ALA A 119 -15.88 -8.19 -18.11
CA ALA A 119 -14.87 -7.50 -17.31
C ALA A 119 -15.24 -7.40 -15.81
N VAL A 120 -16.50 -7.13 -15.47
CA VAL A 120 -16.97 -7.09 -14.07
C VAL A 120 -16.87 -8.45 -13.38
N GLN A 121 -17.27 -9.52 -14.07
CA GLN A 121 -17.15 -10.88 -13.56
C GLN A 121 -15.68 -11.30 -13.43
N ASP A 122 -14.84 -10.92 -14.39
CA ASP A 122 -13.40 -11.18 -14.37
C ASP A 122 -12.71 -10.46 -13.21
N MET A 123 -13.11 -9.20 -12.91
CA MET A 123 -12.66 -8.45 -11.73
C MET A 123 -13.05 -9.17 -10.43
N ASN A 124 -14.31 -9.58 -10.30
CA ASN A 124 -14.79 -10.28 -9.11
C ASN A 124 -14.06 -11.63 -8.90
N ASN A 125 -13.87 -12.38 -9.98
CA ASN A 125 -13.12 -13.64 -9.93
C ASN A 125 -11.66 -13.42 -9.54
N LEU A 126 -11.03 -12.36 -10.08
CA LEU A 126 -9.67 -11.99 -9.76
C LEU A 126 -9.53 -11.60 -8.28
N GLU A 127 -10.45 -10.80 -7.75
CA GLU A 127 -10.52 -10.43 -6.34
C GLU A 127 -10.63 -11.67 -5.43
N ILE A 128 -11.61 -12.54 -5.67
CA ILE A 128 -11.83 -13.76 -4.86
C ILE A 128 -10.59 -14.67 -4.90
N THR A 129 -10.02 -14.88 -6.09
CA THR A 129 -8.82 -15.72 -6.24
C THR A 129 -7.65 -15.17 -5.43
N GLN A 130 -7.46 -13.85 -5.46
CA GLN A 130 -6.37 -13.20 -4.73
C GLN A 130 -6.60 -13.22 -3.21
N LEU A 131 -7.84 -13.03 -2.75
CA LEU A 131 -8.20 -13.18 -1.32
C LEU A 131 -7.89 -14.59 -0.80
N ILE A 132 -8.23 -15.63 -1.57
CA ILE A 132 -7.90 -17.01 -1.22
C ILE A 132 -6.37 -17.20 -1.19
N LYS A 133 -5.66 -16.68 -2.20
CA LYS A 133 -4.19 -16.79 -2.30
C LYS A 133 -3.49 -16.17 -1.09
N MET A 134 -3.99 -15.05 -0.57
CA MET A 134 -3.44 -14.39 0.61
C MET A 134 -3.98 -14.92 1.94
N ASN A 135 -4.74 -16.03 1.92
CA ASN A 135 -5.43 -16.59 3.08
C ASN A 135 -6.25 -15.54 3.85
N TYR A 136 -6.91 -14.64 3.11
CA TYR A 136 -7.68 -13.51 3.63
C TYR A 136 -6.89 -12.57 4.58
N ASN A 137 -5.55 -12.63 4.59
CA ASN A 137 -4.72 -11.76 5.40
C ASN A 137 -4.48 -10.42 4.68
N VAL A 138 -5.42 -9.49 4.85
CA VAL A 138 -5.38 -8.17 4.20
C VAL A 138 -4.45 -7.19 4.91
N ASN A 139 -4.16 -7.41 6.18
CA ASN A 139 -3.32 -6.50 6.96
C ASN A 139 -1.87 -6.52 6.44
N PRO A 140 -1.23 -5.33 6.28
CA PRO A 140 0.18 -5.27 5.95
C PRO A 140 1.04 -5.80 7.10
N ASP A 141 2.08 -6.56 6.77
CA ASP A 141 3.14 -6.90 7.71
C ASP A 141 4.11 -5.71 7.81
N LEU A 142 4.01 -4.93 8.88
CA LEU A 142 4.80 -3.71 9.07
C LEU A 142 6.28 -4.01 9.31
N ASP A 143 6.62 -5.16 9.90
CA ASP A 143 8.01 -5.57 10.10
C ASP A 143 8.65 -5.88 8.75
N HIS A 144 7.92 -6.55 7.86
CA HIS A 144 8.36 -6.78 6.49
C HIS A 144 8.54 -5.46 5.70
N VAL A 145 7.65 -4.48 5.88
CA VAL A 145 7.83 -3.15 5.26
C VAL A 145 9.08 -2.44 5.81
N LEU A 146 9.33 -2.51 7.12
CA LEU A 146 10.55 -1.98 7.73
C LEU A 146 11.81 -2.66 7.17
N GLU A 147 11.76 -3.97 6.93
CA GLU A 147 12.85 -4.72 6.28
C GLU A 147 13.11 -4.19 4.86
N ILE A 148 12.05 -4.03 4.06
CA ILE A 148 12.13 -3.49 2.69
C ILE A 148 12.75 -2.09 2.70
N LEU A 149 12.33 -1.21 3.60
CA LEU A 149 12.85 0.15 3.74
C LEU A 149 14.31 0.16 4.19
N ASN A 150 14.71 -0.75 5.08
CA ASN A 150 16.09 -0.83 5.53
C ASN A 150 17.04 -1.19 4.39
N GLN A 151 16.61 -2.06 3.47
CA GLN A 151 17.37 -2.46 2.27
C GLN A 151 17.56 -1.34 1.25
N GLN A 152 16.80 -0.25 1.31
CA GLN A 152 16.94 0.86 0.36
C GLN A 152 18.05 1.82 0.78
N GLU A 153 18.93 2.21 -0.14
CA GLU A 153 19.98 3.20 0.17
C GLU A 153 19.44 4.62 0.33
N SER A 154 18.30 4.92 -0.31
CA SER A 154 17.73 6.26 -0.36
C SER A 154 17.09 6.68 0.97
N VAL A 155 17.70 7.66 1.65
CA VAL A 155 17.15 8.31 2.84
C VAL A 155 15.87 9.10 2.52
N ASN A 156 15.68 9.50 1.26
CA ASN A 156 14.49 10.22 0.80
C ASN A 156 13.22 9.37 0.88
N LEU A 157 13.33 8.04 0.82
CA LEU A 157 12.19 7.14 1.01
C LEU A 157 11.66 7.22 2.44
N HIS A 158 12.55 7.18 3.45
CA HIS A 158 12.17 7.35 4.85
C HIS A 158 11.53 8.71 5.08
N LEU A 159 12.11 9.78 4.54
CA LEU A 159 11.55 11.13 4.67
C LEU A 159 10.16 11.23 4.02
N GLY A 160 10.02 10.73 2.80
CA GLY A 160 8.74 10.75 2.08
C GLY A 160 7.64 9.95 2.79
N LEU A 161 8.00 8.83 3.43
CA LEU A 161 7.09 8.08 4.27
C LEU A 161 6.72 8.89 5.52
N ILE A 162 7.70 9.38 6.26
CA ILE A 162 7.48 10.19 7.46
C ILE A 162 6.54 11.37 7.16
N THR A 163 6.83 12.16 6.13
CA THR A 163 5.99 13.33 5.75
C THR A 163 4.57 12.92 5.38
N TYR A 164 4.40 11.79 4.70
CA TYR A 164 3.06 11.30 4.35
C TYR A 164 2.26 10.94 5.60
N PHE A 165 2.88 10.22 6.55
CA PHE A 165 2.23 9.78 7.78
C PHE A 165 2.09 10.86 8.85
N GLU A 166 2.94 11.88 8.86
CA GLU A 166 2.86 13.00 9.82
C GLU A 166 1.51 13.73 9.69
N SER A 167 0.98 13.84 8.47
CA SER A 167 -0.37 14.37 8.22
C SER A 167 -1.50 13.49 8.78
N LEU A 168 -1.19 12.25 9.16
CA LEU A 168 -2.12 11.21 9.59
C LEU A 168 -1.91 10.75 11.04
N ALA A 169 -0.83 11.19 11.70
CA ALA A 169 -0.40 10.74 13.02
C ALA A 169 -1.43 10.99 14.14
N SER A 170 -2.44 11.84 13.92
CA SER A 170 -3.52 12.05 14.89
C SER A 170 -4.59 10.96 14.90
N LYS A 171 -4.51 9.95 14.01
CA LYS A 171 -5.61 9.01 13.77
C LYS A 171 -5.41 7.59 14.30
N SER A 172 -4.19 7.15 14.66
CA SER A 172 -3.98 5.76 15.12
C SER A 172 -2.63 5.50 15.79
N ASP A 173 -2.67 5.02 17.04
CA ASP A 173 -1.51 4.64 17.86
C ASP A 173 -0.64 3.52 17.23
N LEU A 174 -1.25 2.65 16.42
CA LEU A 174 -0.53 1.53 15.78
C LEU A 174 0.55 2.03 14.80
N PHE A 175 0.36 3.22 14.23
CA PHE A 175 1.35 3.81 13.33
C PHE A 175 2.47 4.51 14.07
N ASP A 176 2.30 4.87 15.34
CA ASP A 176 3.33 5.59 16.09
C ASP A 176 4.58 4.70 16.30
N ASP A 177 4.38 3.44 16.69
CA ASP A 177 5.48 2.48 16.85
C ASP A 177 6.20 2.22 15.52
N PHE A 178 5.44 2.05 14.44
CA PHE A 178 6.00 1.89 13.10
C PHE A 178 6.82 3.12 12.68
N LEU A 179 6.28 4.33 12.89
CA LEU A 179 6.97 5.57 12.54
C LEU A 179 8.22 5.78 13.39
N ASN A 180 8.17 5.47 14.69
CA ASN A 180 9.33 5.51 15.57
C ASN A 180 10.48 4.63 15.02
N ASN A 181 10.15 3.43 14.51
CA ASN A 181 11.12 2.56 13.86
C ASN A 181 11.64 3.14 12.53
N VAL A 182 10.78 3.74 11.70
CA VAL A 182 11.22 4.45 10.48
C VAL A 182 12.17 5.61 10.82
N TYR A 183 11.86 6.40 11.86
CA TYR A 183 12.73 7.47 12.36
C TYR A 183 14.07 6.95 12.87
N ALA A 184 14.08 5.80 13.55
CA ALA A 184 15.31 5.16 14.02
C ALA A 184 16.18 4.71 12.84
N GLN A 185 15.60 4.04 11.83
CA GLN A 185 16.32 3.65 10.62
C GLN A 185 16.90 4.87 9.88
N ARG A 186 16.13 5.95 9.74
CA ARG A 186 16.59 7.18 9.11
C ARG A 186 17.78 7.78 9.84
N ARG A 187 17.71 7.86 11.18
CA ARG A 187 18.82 8.36 12.03
C ARG A 187 20.08 7.52 11.86
N ALA A 188 19.94 6.19 11.91
CA ALA A 188 21.07 5.27 11.72
C ALA A 188 21.75 5.42 10.34
N LYS A 189 21.01 5.80 9.30
CA LYS A 189 21.57 6.06 7.95
C LYS A 189 22.24 7.42 7.80
N LEU A 190 21.87 8.41 8.62
CA LEU A 190 22.45 9.76 8.60
C LEU A 190 23.70 9.87 9.46
N GLU A 191 23.81 9.08 10.52
CA GLU A 191 24.99 9.09 11.38
C GLU A 191 26.19 8.49 10.62
N PRO A 192 27.29 9.24 10.43
CA PRO A 192 28.49 8.69 9.84
C PRO A 192 28.98 7.54 10.73
N PRO A 193 29.51 6.45 10.15
CA PRO A 193 30.05 5.35 10.95
C PRO A 193 31.08 5.94 11.90
N ILE A 194 30.79 5.90 13.21
CA ILE A 194 31.71 6.35 14.24
C ILE A 194 33.00 5.61 13.96
N PRO A 195 34.11 6.29 13.64
CA PRO A 195 35.35 5.62 13.33
C PRO A 195 35.66 4.74 14.54
N THR A 196 35.59 3.43 14.32
CA THR A 196 35.99 2.45 15.30
C THR A 196 37.49 2.67 15.41
N PHE A 197 37.89 3.51 16.36
CA PHE A 197 39.28 3.65 16.73
C PHE A 197 39.67 2.26 17.20
N SER A 198 40.25 1.47 16.30
CA SER A 198 40.83 0.19 16.67
C SER A 198 41.86 0.54 17.73
N ASP A 199 41.66 0.02 18.94
CA ASP A 199 42.59 0.10 20.07
C ASP A 199 43.91 -0.68 19.79
N GLU A 200 44.34 -0.72 18.53
CA GLU A 200 45.71 -1.06 18.17
C GLU A 200 46.61 0.15 18.38
N ASN A 201 47.04 0.26 19.63
CA ASN A 201 48.42 0.46 20.04
C ASN A 201 48.76 1.71 20.88
N LYS A 202 49.32 1.35 22.04
CA LYS A 202 50.57 1.88 22.63
C LYS A 202 50.47 3.25 23.29
N LYS A 203 50.50 3.18 24.63
CA LYS A 203 51.35 3.98 25.54
C LYS A 203 52.22 5.04 24.82
N ARG A 204 51.61 6.15 24.43
CA ARG A 204 52.33 7.39 24.11
C ARG A 204 51.69 8.48 24.92
N LYS A 205 52.42 8.94 25.94
CA LYS A 205 52.15 10.21 26.64
C LYS A 205 51.95 11.28 25.57
N ARG A 206 50.75 11.86 25.49
CA ARG A 206 50.48 13.03 24.66
C ARG A 206 50.15 14.25 25.51
N PRO A 207 50.48 15.45 25.01
CA PRO A 207 50.30 16.72 25.70
C PRO A 207 48.85 17.18 25.62
N VAL A 208 48.43 17.90 26.66
CA VAL A 208 47.11 18.54 26.78
C VAL A 208 46.96 19.58 25.67
N THR A 209 45.95 19.42 24.81
CA THR A 209 45.54 20.43 23.81
C THR A 209 44.09 20.85 24.09
N PRO A 210 43.71 22.13 23.96
CA PRO A 210 42.45 22.63 24.47
C PRO A 210 41.24 22.22 23.62
N ASN A 211 40.11 22.14 24.32
CA ASN A 211 38.84 21.54 23.93
C ASN A 211 38.05 22.44 22.96
N ASN A 212 37.79 21.97 21.72
CA ASN A 212 37.07 22.70 20.67
C ASN A 212 35.62 22.19 20.46
N ALA A 213 34.96 21.75 21.54
CA ALA A 213 33.58 21.24 21.52
C ALA A 213 32.54 22.28 21.06
N SER A 214 32.83 23.57 21.20
CA SER A 214 31.91 24.66 20.82
C SER A 214 31.74 24.81 19.30
N LEU A 215 32.72 24.41 18.50
CA LEU A 215 32.68 24.54 17.03
C LEU A 215 31.85 23.43 16.37
N GLN A 216 31.77 22.25 16.96
CA GLN A 216 30.98 21.13 16.40
C GLN A 216 29.47 21.34 16.59
N VAL A 217 29.04 21.86 17.75
CA VAL A 217 27.61 22.13 18.01
C VAL A 217 27.05 23.22 17.09
N LYS A 218 27.90 24.16 16.64
CA LYS A 218 27.46 25.25 15.76
C LYS A 218 27.22 24.79 14.32
N ARG A 219 28.07 23.89 13.79
CA ARG A 219 27.87 23.30 12.44
C ARG A 219 26.59 22.48 12.34
N ILE A 220 26.30 21.66 13.35
CA ILE A 220 25.11 20.79 13.34
C ILE A 220 23.82 21.63 13.29
N LYS A 221 23.80 22.81 13.93
CA LYS A 221 22.63 23.70 13.91
C LYS A 221 22.46 24.43 12.57
N GLU A 222 23.55 24.78 11.90
CA GLU A 222 23.50 25.43 10.57
C GLU A 222 23.02 24.45 9.49
N GLU A 223 23.50 23.21 9.52
CA GLU A 223 23.12 22.15 8.56
C GLU A 223 21.64 21.73 8.71
N GLN A 224 21.11 21.73 9.94
CA GLN A 224 19.68 21.50 10.19
C GLN A 224 18.77 22.63 9.68
N ALA A 225 19.25 23.88 9.65
CA ALA A 225 18.47 25.02 9.17
C ALA A 225 18.36 25.02 7.63
N GLU A 226 19.45 24.65 6.94
CA GLU A 226 19.50 24.58 5.47
C GLU A 226 18.56 23.50 4.91
N ILE A 227 18.46 22.34 5.59
CA ILE A 227 17.55 21.25 5.22
C ILE A 227 16.07 21.66 5.37
N VAL A 228 15.74 22.47 6.39
CA VAL A 228 14.37 22.97 6.59
C VAL A 228 13.98 23.98 5.50
N GLU A 229 14.92 24.82 5.06
CA GLU A 229 14.69 25.80 3.99
C GLU A 229 14.52 25.12 2.62
N GLU A 230 15.33 24.09 2.33
CA GLU A 230 15.26 23.35 1.07
C GLU A 230 13.95 22.54 0.96
N ALA A 231 13.50 21.93 2.06
CA ALA A 231 12.19 21.26 2.10
C ALA A 231 11.04 22.23 1.83
N GLN A 232 11.08 23.47 2.35
CA GLN A 232 10.05 24.48 2.09
C GLN A 232 10.00 24.96 0.64
N LEU A 233 11.13 24.93 -0.08
CA LEU A 233 11.18 25.29 -1.50
C LEU A 233 10.52 24.24 -2.40
N CYS A 234 10.55 22.96 -2.02
CA CYS A 234 9.88 21.89 -2.76
C CYS A 234 8.35 21.87 -2.62
N PHE A 235 7.79 22.55 -1.62
CA PHE A 235 6.35 22.54 -1.32
C PHE A 235 5.58 23.81 -1.68
N ARG A 236 6.13 24.70 -2.53
CA ARG A 236 5.34 25.84 -3.01
C ARG A 236 4.14 25.33 -3.83
N PRO A 237 2.89 25.55 -3.39
CA PRO A 237 1.72 25.14 -4.14
C PRO A 237 1.72 25.86 -5.49
N ILE A 238 1.59 25.10 -6.58
CA ILE A 238 1.40 25.63 -7.92
C ILE A 238 0.02 26.30 -7.96
N THR A 239 -0.04 27.57 -7.56
CA THR A 239 -1.21 28.42 -7.71
C THR A 239 -1.28 28.88 -9.17
N LYS A 240 -1.66 27.97 -10.07
CA LYS A 240 -2.11 28.35 -11.41
C LYS A 240 -3.43 29.10 -11.26
N SER A 241 -3.35 30.43 -11.28
CA SER A 241 -4.50 31.32 -11.36
C SER A 241 -5.27 31.05 -12.66
N PHE A 242 -6.27 30.17 -12.60
CA PHE A 242 -7.24 30.03 -13.67
C PHE A 242 -8.15 31.25 -13.68
N LYS A 243 -7.90 32.17 -14.63
CA LYS A 243 -8.85 33.23 -14.99
C LYS A 243 -10.14 32.56 -15.49
N LYS A 244 -11.18 32.55 -14.65
CA LYS A 244 -12.55 32.21 -15.03
C LYS A 244 -13.04 33.17 -16.12
N ARG A 245 -13.09 32.72 -17.38
CA ARG A 245 -14.03 33.24 -18.37
C ARG A 245 -15.33 32.47 -18.22
N SER A 246 -16.22 33.03 -17.42
CA SER A 246 -17.60 32.61 -17.24
C SER A 246 -18.41 32.90 -18.51
N ARG A 247 -18.63 31.87 -19.33
CA ARG A 247 -19.86 31.65 -20.09
C ARG A 247 -19.98 30.15 -20.27
N PHE A 248 -20.92 29.50 -19.60
CA PHE A 248 -21.83 28.55 -20.25
C PHE A 248 -22.95 28.13 -19.31
N GLN A 249 -24.05 27.81 -19.97
CA GLN A 249 -25.42 27.62 -19.53
C GLN A 249 -25.60 26.52 -18.48
N ASN A 250 -26.67 26.69 -17.70
CA ASN A 250 -27.29 25.70 -16.85
C ASN A 250 -27.46 24.35 -17.57
N MET A 251 -26.70 23.34 -17.17
CA MET A 251 -27.10 21.93 -17.32
C MET A 251 -27.43 21.38 -15.94
N ARG A 252 -28.73 21.15 -15.70
CA ARG A 252 -29.21 20.29 -14.62
C ARG A 252 -28.72 18.88 -14.91
N ILE A 253 -27.81 18.38 -14.08
CA ILE A 253 -27.51 16.96 -14.01
C ILE A 253 -28.58 16.36 -13.09
N HIS A 254 -29.57 15.70 -13.68
CA HIS A 254 -30.41 14.75 -12.97
C HIS A 254 -29.56 13.50 -12.73
N SER A 255 -29.19 13.24 -11.48
CA SER A 255 -28.72 11.94 -11.03
C SER A 255 -29.87 10.94 -11.15
N GLN A 256 -29.93 10.21 -12.27
CA GLN A 256 -30.77 9.02 -12.39
C GLN A 256 -30.08 7.85 -11.67
N PRO A 257 -30.83 7.02 -10.92
CA PRO A 257 -30.33 5.75 -10.43
C PRO A 257 -30.01 4.83 -11.62
N CYS A 258 -28.91 4.08 -11.54
CA CYS A 258 -28.60 3.00 -12.47
C CYS A 258 -29.70 1.94 -12.36
N GLU A 259 -30.67 1.96 -13.27
CA GLU A 259 -31.59 0.85 -13.47
C GLU A 259 -30.84 -0.32 -14.11
N LEU A 260 -30.74 -1.42 -13.37
CA LEU A 260 -30.31 -2.71 -13.90
C LEU A 260 -31.25 -3.11 -15.04
N ILE A 261 -30.67 -3.34 -16.22
CA ILE A 261 -31.34 -4.06 -17.31
C ILE A 261 -31.46 -5.52 -16.85
N THR A 262 -32.62 -5.89 -16.31
CA THR A 262 -33.01 -7.29 -16.16
C THR A 262 -33.46 -7.81 -17.52
N SER A 263 -32.60 -8.55 -18.22
CA SER A 263 -33.04 -9.45 -19.28
C SER A 263 -33.53 -10.74 -18.63
N ASP A 264 -34.81 -11.04 -18.80
CA ASP A 264 -35.48 -12.27 -18.38
C ASP A 264 -34.68 -13.52 -18.75
N GLY A 265 -34.42 -14.37 -17.75
CA GLY A 265 -33.66 -15.61 -17.90
C GLY A 265 -33.54 -16.36 -16.58
N CYS A 266 -34.64 -17.02 -16.19
CA CYS A 266 -34.81 -17.93 -15.07
C CYS A 266 -33.55 -18.74 -14.65
N LEU A 267 -33.02 -18.49 -13.44
CA LEU A 267 -32.20 -19.46 -12.70
C LEU A 267 -32.46 -19.36 -11.18
N SER A 268 -33.10 -20.41 -10.68
CA SER A 268 -32.97 -21.07 -9.37
C SER A 268 -32.49 -20.24 -8.17
N THR A 269 -33.41 -20.08 -7.21
CA THR A 269 -33.15 -19.82 -5.78
C THR A 269 -31.97 -20.64 -5.25
N GLY A 270 -30.81 -20.00 -5.16
CA GLY A 270 -29.60 -20.48 -4.50
C GLY A 270 -29.31 -19.62 -3.27
N GLN A 271 -29.10 -20.29 -2.15
CA GLN A 271 -28.91 -19.74 -0.81
C GLN A 271 -27.97 -18.53 -0.77
N LEU A 272 -28.48 -17.40 -0.27
CA LEU A 272 -27.69 -16.27 0.17
C LEU A 272 -26.98 -16.70 1.46
N ILE A 273 -25.72 -17.13 1.37
CA ILE A 273 -24.87 -17.23 2.56
C ILE A 273 -24.43 -15.80 2.88
N GLN A 274 -25.17 -15.16 3.78
CA GLN A 274 -24.78 -13.91 4.41
C GLN A 274 -23.60 -14.22 5.35
N LEU A 275 -22.37 -14.14 4.85
CA LEU A 275 -21.17 -14.10 5.68
C LEU A 275 -20.89 -12.64 6.04
N SER A 276 -21.46 -12.18 7.15
CA SER A 276 -20.84 -11.14 7.97
C SER A 276 -20.42 -11.80 9.28
N PRO A 277 -19.12 -11.69 9.66
CA PRO A 277 -18.76 -10.63 10.60
C PRO A 277 -17.30 -10.13 10.47
N PHE A 278 -17.09 -8.84 10.26
CA PHE A 278 -15.82 -8.18 10.61
C PHE A 278 -16.10 -6.94 11.45
N ALA A 279 -16.32 -7.15 12.74
CA ALA A 279 -15.99 -6.19 13.77
C ALA A 279 -14.66 -6.64 14.38
N PHE A 280 -13.53 -6.14 13.90
CA PHE A 280 -12.22 -6.50 14.45
C PHE A 280 -11.22 -5.34 14.38
N PHE A 281 -11.50 -4.29 15.14
CA PHE A 281 -10.47 -3.50 15.82
C PHE A 281 -10.87 -3.38 17.29
N GLY A 282 -10.74 -4.51 17.99
CA GLY A 282 -10.78 -4.61 19.44
C GLY A 282 -9.54 -5.37 19.88
N SER A 283 -8.57 -4.62 20.42
CA SER A 283 -7.44 -5.03 21.26
C SER A 283 -7.28 -6.53 21.50
N SER A 284 -6.31 -7.18 20.86
CA SER A 284 -5.86 -8.51 21.28
C SER A 284 -4.82 -8.38 22.39
N LEU A 285 -5.30 -8.39 23.63
CA LEU A 285 -4.50 -8.62 24.83
C LEU A 285 -4.93 -9.98 25.41
N HIS A 286 -4.00 -10.93 25.36
CA HIS A 286 -3.87 -12.14 26.19
C HIS A 286 -5.14 -12.79 26.79
N GLY A 287 -5.42 -14.03 26.36
CA GLY A 287 -6.28 -14.95 27.09
C GLY A 287 -6.34 -16.33 26.44
N GLN A 288 -5.58 -17.29 26.97
CA GLN A 288 -5.72 -18.71 26.68
C GLN A 288 -7.10 -19.20 27.15
N THR A 289 -7.84 -19.87 26.27
CA THR A 289 -8.97 -20.71 26.67
C THR A 289 -8.88 -22.04 25.93
N GLN A 290 -8.55 -23.11 26.66
CA GLN A 290 -8.65 -24.48 26.19
C GLN A 290 -10.13 -24.86 26.04
N PHE A 291 -10.53 -25.38 24.87
CA PHE A 291 -11.78 -26.10 24.70
C PHE A 291 -11.48 -27.59 24.55
N GLN A 292 -12.02 -28.38 25.49
CA GLN A 292 -12.09 -29.84 25.41
C GLN A 292 -13.18 -30.23 24.40
N LEU A 293 -12.81 -31.07 23.44
CA LEU A 293 -13.74 -31.75 22.53
C LEU A 293 -14.35 -32.95 23.27
N SER A 294 -15.68 -32.98 23.38
CA SER A 294 -16.43 -34.16 23.78
C SER A 294 -16.79 -35.00 22.55
N ASP A 295 -16.41 -36.28 22.62
CA ASP A 295 -16.76 -37.31 21.65
C ASP A 295 -18.27 -37.58 21.61
N ASN A 296 -18.87 -37.51 20.42
CA ASN A 296 -20.19 -38.09 20.15
C ASN A 296 -20.05 -39.21 19.13
N SER A 297 -20.12 -40.44 19.65
CA SER A 297 -20.10 -41.70 18.92
C SER A 297 -21.35 -41.91 18.07
N CYS A 298 -21.12 -42.28 16.81
CA CYS A 298 -22.11 -42.63 15.80
C CYS A 298 -22.75 -44.01 16.09
N GLY A 299 -24.06 -44.05 16.34
CA GLY A 299 -24.82 -45.29 16.52
C GLY A 299 -25.23 -45.92 15.18
N LYS A 300 -24.65 -47.08 14.84
CA LYS A 300 -25.12 -47.97 13.76
C LYS A 300 -26.34 -48.77 14.25
N LYS A 301 -27.42 -48.78 13.48
CA LYS A 301 -28.52 -49.78 13.60
C LYS A 301 -28.18 -51.03 12.77
N PRO A 302 -28.38 -52.25 13.28
CA PRO A 302 -28.38 -53.45 12.45
C PRO A 302 -29.77 -53.71 11.86
N MET A 303 -29.80 -54.08 10.57
CA MET A 303 -30.91 -54.81 9.97
C MET A 303 -30.86 -56.26 10.43
N SER A 304 -32.02 -56.79 10.82
CA SER A 304 -32.25 -58.23 10.96
C SER A 304 -33.56 -58.58 10.26
N PHE A 305 -33.42 -59.49 9.28
CA PHE A 305 -34.37 -60.43 8.66
C PHE A 305 -35.85 -60.04 8.51
#